data_AF-A0A935YQT6-F1
#
_entry.id   AF-A0A935YQT6-F1
#
_cell.length_a   1.000
_cell.length_b   1.000
_cell.length_c   1.000
_cell.angle_alpha   90.00
_cell.angle_beta   90.00
_cell.angle_gamma   90.00
#
_symmetry.space_group_name_H-M   'P 1'
#
loop_
_entity.id
_entity.type
_entity.pdbx_description
1 polymer ?
#
loop_
_entity_poly.entity_id
_entity_poly.type
_entity_poly.pdbx_seq_one_letter_code
_entity_poly.pdbx_strand_id
1 'polypeptide(L)'
;MKEVELILCLFPGNELTIRRLHARDETFRAVCGDLGEALRALRYWESTGPAAEIRAKQYRELVGELESEIANFLKAFERSAPGGG
;
A
#
# COMPACT_ATOMS: atom_id res chain seq x y z
N MET A 1 9.51 1.31 -9.46
CA MET A 1 9.42 -0.17 -9.59
C MET A 1 9.45 -0.87 -8.24
N LYS A 2 10.01 -0.27 -7.17
CA LYS A 2 10.03 -0.88 -5.83
C LYS A 2 8.66 -0.86 -5.15
N GLU A 3 7.81 0.08 -5.55
CA GLU A 3 6.49 0.30 -4.97
C GLU A 3 5.58 -0.88 -5.29
N VAL A 4 5.43 -1.25 -6.57
CA VAL A 4 4.59 -2.37 -6.97
C VAL A 4 5.05 -3.70 -6.36
N GLU A 5 6.36 -3.93 -6.25
CA GLU A 5 6.91 -5.14 -5.60
C GLU A 5 6.54 -5.20 -4.12
N LEU A 6 6.63 -4.08 -3.42
CA LEU A 6 6.20 -3.98 -2.03
C LEU A 6 4.70 -4.30 -1.88
N ILE A 7 3.85 -3.76 -2.76
CA ILE A 7 2.41 -4.08 -2.74
C ILE A 7 2.15 -5.55 -3.04
N LEU A 8 2.91 -6.16 -3.97
CA LEU A 8 2.81 -7.59 -4.26
C LEU A 8 3.18 -8.47 -3.05
N CYS A 9 4.13 -8.04 -2.23
CA CYS A 9 4.46 -8.73 -0.98
C CYS A 9 3.35 -8.62 0.08
N LEU A 10 2.67 -7.48 0.16
CA LEU A 10 1.58 -7.25 1.12
C LEU A 10 0.26 -7.91 0.68
N PHE A 11 0.03 -8.00 -0.63
CA PHE A 11 -1.20 -8.50 -1.25
C PHE A 11 -0.92 -9.57 -2.32
N PRO A 12 -0.28 -10.70 -1.97
CA PRO A 12 0.18 -11.69 -2.95
C PRO A 12 -0.97 -12.34 -3.75
N GLY A 13 -2.18 -12.40 -3.18
CA GLY A 13 -3.36 -12.96 -3.85
C GLY A 13 -3.92 -12.11 -5.00
N ASN A 14 -3.48 -10.86 -5.15
CA ASN A 14 -4.06 -9.92 -6.11
C ASN A 14 -3.06 -9.48 -7.19
N GLU A 15 -2.02 -10.27 -7.47
CA GLU A 15 -0.90 -9.86 -8.33
C GLU A 15 -1.35 -9.28 -9.69
N LEU A 16 -2.21 -9.98 -10.42
CA LEU A 16 -2.70 -9.52 -11.73
C LEU A 16 -3.50 -8.22 -11.62
N THR A 17 -4.31 -8.09 -10.57
CA THR A 17 -5.10 -6.88 -10.28
C THR A 17 -4.19 -5.70 -9.95
N ILE A 18 -3.20 -5.90 -9.09
CA ILE A 18 -2.21 -4.89 -8.69
C ILE A 18 -1.44 -4.39 -9.93
N ARG A 19 -0.94 -5.30 -10.77
CA ARG A 19 -0.22 -4.91 -12.00
C ARG A 19 -1.10 -4.12 -12.96
N ARG A 20 -2.36 -4.50 -13.13
CA ARG A 20 -3.33 -3.81 -14.00
C ARG A 20 -3.70 -2.43 -13.48
N LEU A 21 -4.02 -2.32 -12.19
CA LEU A 21 -4.32 -1.04 -11.53
C LEU A 21 -3.10 -0.12 -11.58
N HIS A 22 -1.92 -0.60 -11.19
CA HIS A 22 -0.70 0.19 -11.22
C HIS A 22 -0.36 0.73 -12.64
N ALA A 23 -0.70 -0.01 -13.69
CA ALA A 23 -0.49 0.47 -15.06
C ALA A 23 -1.51 1.55 -15.49
N ARG A 24 -2.74 1.50 -15.00
CA ARG A 24 -3.88 2.26 -15.57
C ARG A 24 -4.49 3.32 -14.66
N ASP A 25 -4.31 3.19 -13.35
CA ASP A 25 -4.92 4.03 -12.33
C ASP A 25 -3.82 4.83 -11.63
N GLU A 26 -3.82 6.15 -11.87
CA GLU A 26 -2.85 7.08 -11.29
C GLU A 26 -3.06 7.27 -9.79
N THR A 27 -4.31 7.28 -9.34
CA THR A 27 -4.64 7.38 -7.91
C THR A 27 -4.12 6.15 -7.17
N PHE A 28 -4.33 4.96 -7.72
CA PHE A 28 -3.76 3.74 -7.15
C PHE A 28 -2.23 3.80 -7.06
N ARG A 29 -1.54 4.30 -8.10
CA ARG A 29 -0.08 4.49 -8.05
C ARG A 29 0.35 5.47 -6.96
N ALA A 30 -0.38 6.57 -6.78
CA ALA A 30 -0.08 7.56 -5.74
C ALA A 30 -0.15 6.90 -4.35
N VAL A 31 -1.24 6.19 -4.05
CA VAL A 31 -1.39 5.47 -2.77
C VAL A 31 -0.30 4.42 -2.55
N CYS A 32 0.13 3.71 -3.60
CA CYS A 32 1.25 2.77 -3.52
C CYS A 32 2.58 3.48 -3.17
N GLY A 33 2.79 4.68 -3.73
CA GLY A 33 3.94 5.54 -3.42
C GLY A 33 3.92 6.01 -1.96
N ASP A 34 2.77 6.52 -1.53
CA ASP A 34 2.54 7.01 -0.16
C ASP A 34 2.76 5.91 0.87
N LEU A 35 2.28 4.69 0.61
CA LEU A 35 2.52 3.54 1.49
C LEU A 35 4.02 3.20 1.58
N GLY A 36 4.72 3.21 0.45
CA GLY A 36 6.16 3.00 0.41
C GLY A 36 6.94 4.05 1.20
N GLU A 37 6.53 5.32 1.14
CA GLU A 37 7.11 6.41 1.93
C GLU A 37 6.80 6.27 3.42
N ALA A 38 5.55 5.99 3.77
CA ALA A 38 5.11 5.80 5.14
C ALA A 38 5.84 4.64 5.83
N LEU A 39 6.05 3.51 5.13
CA LEU A 39 6.82 2.37 5.65
C LEU A 39 8.30 2.70 5.86
N ARG A 40 8.91 3.47 4.95
CA ARG A 40 10.31 3.92 5.11
C ARG A 40 10.44 4.84 6.33
N ALA A 41 9.53 5.80 6.47
CA ALA A 41 9.50 6.69 7.61
C ALA A 41 9.23 5.94 8.92
N LEU A 42 8.30 5.01 8.93
CA LEU A 42 8.00 4.15 10.08
C LEU A 42 9.27 3.42 10.54
N ARG A 43 9.96 2.73 9.63
CA ARG A 43 11.19 2.00 9.94
C ARG A 43 12.26 2.92 10.53
N TYR A 44 12.39 4.14 10.02
CA TYR A 44 13.31 5.14 10.55
C TYR A 44 12.95 5.51 12.00
N TRP A 45 11.69 5.85 12.27
CA TRP A 45 11.24 6.23 13.62
C TRP A 45 11.34 5.08 14.62
N GLU A 46 11.03 3.85 14.21
CA GLU A 46 11.21 2.66 15.04
C GLU A 46 12.68 2.42 15.41
N SER A 47 13.60 2.70 14.48
CA SER A 47 15.04 2.55 14.73
C SER A 47 15.65 3.65 15.61
N THR A 48 14.96 4.79 15.77
CA THR A 48 15.43 5.94 16.55
C THR A 48 15.28 5.72 18.06
N GLY A 49 14.49 4.74 18.49
CA GLY A 49 14.28 4.39 19.89
C GLY A 49 13.08 5.09 20.54
N PRO A 50 12.94 5.00 21.88
CA PRO A 50 11.70 5.35 22.59
C PRO A 50 11.23 6.80 22.40
N ALA A 51 12.15 7.73 22.17
CA ALA A 51 11.81 9.15 21.95
C ALA A 51 10.99 9.38 20.67
N ALA A 52 11.03 8.45 19.71
CA ALA A 52 10.30 8.50 18.46
C ALA A 52 9.01 7.66 18.46
N GLU A 53 8.62 7.07 19.60
CA GLU A 53 7.49 6.14 19.68
C GLU A 53 6.16 6.78 19.25
N ILE A 54 5.93 8.05 19.58
CA ILE A 54 4.74 8.79 19.15
C ILE A 54 4.72 8.93 17.61
N ARG A 55 5.86 9.25 17.00
CA ARG A 55 5.97 9.35 15.53
C ARG A 55 5.80 7.98 14.87
N ALA A 56 6.44 6.94 15.41
CA ALA A 56 6.26 5.59 14.93
C ALA A 56 4.78 5.16 15.00
N LYS A 57 4.07 5.47 16.08
CA LYS A 57 2.63 5.20 16.21
C LYS A 57 1.82 5.90 15.11
N GLN A 58 2.05 7.19 14.87
CA GLN A 58 1.37 7.94 13.81
C GLN A 58 1.60 7.32 12.43
N TYR A 59 2.83 6.90 12.13
CA TYR A 59 3.13 6.25 10.86
C TYR A 59 2.53 4.84 10.75
N ARG A 60 2.39 4.08 11.86
CA ARG A 60 1.66 2.80 11.84
C ARG A 60 0.18 2.97 11.53
N GLU A 61 -0.45 3.99 12.11
CA GLU A 61 -1.84 4.34 11.83
C GLU A 61 -2.00 4.70 10.35
N LEU A 62 -1.14 5.58 9.81
CA LEU A 62 -1.13 5.95 8.40
C LEU A 62 -0.91 4.75 7.46
N VAL A 63 0.03 3.85 7.79
CA VAL A 63 0.25 2.61 7.03
C VAL A 63 -1.03 1.78 6.96
N GLY A 64 -1.73 1.61 8.09
CA GLY A 64 -2.99 0.85 8.12
C GLY A 64 -4.11 1.49 7.31
N GLU A 65 -4.19 2.83 7.28
CA GLU A 65 -5.13 3.57 6.42
C GLU A 65 -4.82 3.32 4.94
N LEU A 66 -3.56 3.46 4.53
CA LEU A 66 -3.13 3.27 3.15
C LEU A 66 -3.30 1.82 2.68
N GLU A 67 -3.00 0.83 3.53
CA GLU A 67 -3.27 -0.58 3.24
C GLU A 67 -4.78 -0.85 3.05
N SER A 68 -5.62 -0.20 3.85
CA SER A 68 -7.08 -0.30 3.72
C SER A 68 -7.59 0.33 2.42
N GLU A 69 -7.02 1.46 2.02
CA GLU A 69 -7.32 2.10 0.73
C GLU A 69 -6.94 1.20 -0.45
N ILE A 70 -5.72 0.64 -0.44
CA ILE A 70 -5.27 -0.31 -1.46
C ILE A 70 -6.21 -1.51 -1.52
N ALA A 71 -6.56 -2.11 -0.39
CA ALA A 71 -7.50 -3.22 -0.34
C ALA A 71 -8.87 -2.85 -0.94
N ASN A 72 -9.34 -1.62 -0.74
CA ASN A 72 -10.58 -1.14 -1.35
C ASN A 72 -10.48 -0.98 -2.87
N PHE A 73 -9.36 -0.47 -3.40
CA PHE A 73 -9.09 -0.45 -4.84
C PHE A 73 -9.13 -1.86 -5.44
N LEU A 74 -8.46 -2.82 -4.80
CA LEU A 74 -8.43 -4.22 -5.26
C LEU A 74 -9.84 -4.82 -5.31
N LYS A 75 -10.61 -4.69 -4.23
CA LYS A 75 -11.99 -5.17 -4.16
C LYS A 75 -12.89 -4.46 -5.18
N ALA A 76 -12.72 -3.16 -5.40
CA ALA A 76 -13.49 -2.41 -6.39
C ALA A 76 -13.20 -2.90 -7.81
N PHE A 77 -11.93 -3.10 -8.13
CA PHE A 77 -11.54 -3.62 -9.44
C PHE A 77 -12.09 -5.03 -9.70
N GLU A 78 -12.06 -5.91 -8.71
CA GLU A 78 -12.63 -7.26 -8.82
C GLU A 78 -14.14 -7.26 -9.05
N ARG A 79 -14.88 -6.36 -8.37
CA ARG A 79 -16.32 -6.21 -8.60
C ARG A 79 -16.66 -5.63 -9.97
N SER A 80 -15.81 -4.79 -10.51
CA SER A 80 -16.02 -4.11 -11.80
C SER A 80 -15.45 -4.90 -12.98
N ALA A 81 -14.65 -5.94 -12.74
CA ALA A 81 -14.17 -6.83 -13.78
C ALA A 81 -15.36 -7.66 -14.32
N PRO A 82 -15.74 -7.55 -15.61
CA PRO A 82 -16.70 -8.47 -16.19
C PRO A 82 -16.06 -9.87 -16.17
N GLY A 83 -16.65 -10.79 -15.39
CA GLY A 83 -16.32 -12.22 -15.27
C GLY A 83 -14.92 -12.61 -15.75
N GLY A 84 -13.94 -12.63 -14.83
CA GLY A 84 -12.62 -13.18 -15.10
C GLY A 84 -12.56 -14.67 -14.79
N GLY A 85 -12.77 -15.50 -15.81
CA GLY A 85 -12.63 -16.96 -15.80
C GLY A 85 -13.53 -17.61 -16.83
#